data_AF-A0A2N1CAD3-F1
#
_entry.id   AF-A0A2N1CAD3-F1
#
_cell.length_a   1.000
_cell.length_b   1.000
_cell.length_c   1.000
_cell.angle_alpha   90.00
_cell.angle_beta   90.00
_cell.angle_gamma   90.00
#
_symmetry.space_group_name_H-M   'P 1'
#
loop_
_entity.id
_entity.type
_entity.pdbx_description
1 polymer ?
#
loop_
_entity_poly.entity_id
_entity_poly.type
_entity_poly.pdbx_seq_one_letter_code
_entity_poly.pdbx_strand_id
1 'polypeptide(L)'
;MVNSIQNQQLISERSHIVLEQLNYQLQKLADAISCDYKHHISKVIVTLPKSDNLSEANLAEIIHNYDEFLLNLLDDYFKQKYKAVLKEVMNNIFRIVEEYNQKLITTAISAEKV
;
A
#
# COMPACT_ATOMS: atom_id res chain seq x y z
N MET A 1 -27.34 12.64 -9.33
CA MET A 1 -25.95 12.89 -9.77
C MET A 1 -25.00 13.27 -8.62
N VAL A 2 -25.46 13.88 -7.52
CA VAL A 2 -24.59 14.26 -6.37
C VAL A 2 -23.96 13.03 -5.66
N ASN A 3 -24.68 11.91 -5.59
CA ASN A 3 -24.20 10.68 -4.94
C ASN A 3 -22.97 10.04 -5.61
N SER A 4 -22.82 10.12 -6.94
CA SER A 4 -21.70 9.44 -7.63
C SER A 4 -20.36 10.15 -7.44
N ILE A 5 -20.38 11.50 -7.40
CA ILE A 5 -19.18 12.31 -7.19
C ILE A 5 -18.70 12.20 -5.73
N GLN A 6 -19.62 12.26 -4.77
CA GLN A 6 -19.30 12.10 -3.35
C GLN A 6 -18.74 10.69 -3.05
N ASN A 7 -19.29 9.65 -3.68
CA ASN A 7 -18.75 8.29 -3.55
C ASN A 7 -17.34 8.16 -4.15
N GLN A 8 -17.08 8.77 -5.30
CA GLN A 8 -15.74 8.76 -5.91
C GLN A 8 -14.71 9.50 -5.07
N GLN A 9 -15.07 10.64 -4.48
CA GLN A 9 -14.18 11.37 -3.56
C GLN A 9 -13.88 10.56 -2.30
N LEU A 10 -14.89 9.94 -1.70
CA LEU A 10 -14.72 9.10 -0.52
C LEU A 10 -13.81 7.89 -0.81
N ILE A 11 -13.98 7.25 -1.97
CA ILE A 11 -13.10 6.17 -2.43
C ILE A 11 -11.67 6.69 -2.55
N SER A 12 -11.46 7.82 -3.23
CA SER A 12 -10.15 8.41 -3.42
C SER A 12 -9.46 8.76 -2.10
N GLU A 13 -10.17 9.37 -1.15
CA GLU A 13 -9.64 9.69 0.18
C GLU A 13 -9.20 8.43 0.92
N ARG A 14 -10.03 7.38 0.92
CA ARG A 14 -9.69 6.09 1.55
C ARG A 14 -8.48 5.45 0.89
N SER A 15 -8.42 5.45 -0.44
CA SER A 15 -7.31 4.88 -1.17
C SER A 15 -5.99 5.63 -0.91
N HIS A 16 -6.03 6.96 -0.79
CA HIS A 16 -4.87 7.77 -0.41
C HIS A 16 -4.37 7.46 1.01
N ILE A 17 -5.28 7.27 1.98
CA ILE A 17 -4.91 6.88 3.34
C ILE A 17 -4.17 5.52 3.33
N VAL A 18 -4.67 4.56 2.56
CA VAL A 18 -4.01 3.24 2.43
C VAL A 18 -2.65 3.38 1.77
N LEU A 19 -2.55 4.16 0.69
CA LEU A 19 -1.28 4.42 0.01
C LEU A 19 -0.25 5.07 0.96
N GLU A 20 -0.65 6.06 1.77
CA GLU A 20 0.23 6.68 2.77
C GLU A 20 0.74 5.65 3.79
N GLN A 21 -0.13 4.76 4.26
CA GLN A 21 0.25 3.71 5.22
C GLN A 21 1.23 2.70 4.62
N LEU A 22 1.01 2.28 3.36
CA LEU A 22 1.91 1.38 2.64
C LEU A 22 3.27 2.04 2.39
N ASN A 23 3.27 3.29 1.92
CA ASN A 23 4.46 4.08 1.70
C ASN A 23 5.29 4.22 2.98
N TYR A 24 4.63 4.43 4.11
CA TYR A 24 5.30 4.49 5.41
C TYR A 24 6.04 3.19 5.75
N GLN A 25 5.45 2.02 5.46
CA GLN A 25 6.12 0.74 5.71
C GLN A 25 7.34 0.55 4.79
N LEU A 26 7.22 0.91 3.50
CA LEU A 26 8.36 0.86 2.58
C LEU A 26 9.46 1.86 2.96
N GLN A 27 9.09 3.06 3.43
CA GLN A 27 10.06 4.05 3.90
C GLN A 27 10.79 3.55 5.16
N LYS A 28 10.07 2.92 6.09
CA LYS A 28 10.67 2.26 7.25
C LYS A 28 11.69 1.20 6.84
N LEU A 29 11.38 0.41 5.80
CA LEU A 29 12.34 -0.54 5.22
C LEU A 29 13.57 0.19 4.68
N ALA A 30 13.37 1.22 3.84
CA ALA A 30 14.44 2.01 3.24
C ALA A 30 15.38 2.63 4.28
N ASP A 31 14.84 3.13 5.40
CA ASP A 31 15.62 3.76 6.46
C ASP A 31 16.40 2.76 7.33
N ALA A 32 15.98 1.49 7.36
CA ALA A 32 16.67 0.43 8.07
C ALA A 32 17.85 -0.18 7.30
N ILE A 33 18.03 0.17 6.02
CA ILE A 33 18.97 -0.50 5.10
C ILE A 33 20.06 0.46 4.61
N SER A 34 21.26 -0.08 4.31
CA SER A 34 22.39 0.68 3.76
C SER A 34 22.15 1.18 2.32
N CYS A 35 22.91 2.21 1.92
CA CYS A 35 22.66 3.10 0.77
C CYS A 35 22.18 2.46 -0.54
N ASP A 36 22.74 1.33 -0.97
CA ASP A 36 22.43 0.79 -2.31
C ASP A 36 20.98 0.32 -2.42
N TYR A 37 20.49 -0.48 -1.46
CA TYR A 37 19.09 -0.92 -1.44
C TYR A 37 18.12 0.20 -1.06
N LYS A 38 18.57 1.18 -0.26
CA LYS A 38 17.75 2.35 0.09
C LYS A 38 17.28 3.08 -1.16
N HIS A 39 18.17 3.30 -2.13
CA HIS A 39 17.83 3.94 -3.41
C HIS A 39 16.79 3.14 -4.21
N HIS A 40 16.91 1.81 -4.21
CA HIS A 40 15.95 0.95 -4.90
C HIS A 40 14.56 1.00 -4.26
N ILE A 41 14.48 1.00 -2.93
CA ILE A 41 13.20 1.09 -2.21
C ILE A 41 12.55 2.47 -2.43
N SER A 42 13.32 3.55 -2.27
CA SER A 42 12.80 4.92 -2.45
C SER A 42 12.25 5.18 -3.87
N LYS A 43 12.77 4.50 -4.89
CA LYS A 43 12.25 4.60 -6.27
C LYS A 43 10.90 3.92 -6.48
N VAL A 44 10.56 2.93 -5.65
CA VAL A 44 9.31 2.19 -5.76
C VAL A 44 8.18 2.92 -5.03
N ILE A 45 8.49 3.73 -4.01
CA ILE A 45 7.49 4.49 -3.26
C ILE A 45 6.75 5.47 -4.20
N VAL A 46 5.47 5.20 -4.42
CA VAL A 46 4.58 6.03 -5.23
C VAL A 46 4.15 7.24 -4.43
N THR A 47 4.54 8.44 -4.89
CA THR A 47 4.07 9.70 -4.33
C THR A 47 2.97 10.26 -5.22
N LEU A 48 1.74 10.26 -4.71
CA LEU A 48 0.58 10.80 -5.41
C LEU A 48 -0.02 11.97 -4.61
N PRO A 49 -0.18 13.17 -5.18
CA PRO A 49 -0.85 14.29 -4.51
C PRO A 49 -2.29 13.94 -4.09
N LYS A 50 -2.76 14.44 -2.94
CA LYS A 50 -4.16 14.26 -2.49
C LYS A 50 -5.20 14.88 -3.43
N SER A 51 -4.77 15.81 -4.28
CA SER A 51 -5.61 16.40 -5.32
C SER A 51 -5.94 15.41 -6.44
N ASP A 52 -5.13 14.38 -6.60
CA ASP A 52 -5.25 13.43 -7.71
C ASP A 52 -6.20 12.32 -7.31
N ASN A 53 -7.11 11.97 -8.22
CA ASN A 53 -8.07 10.91 -7.98
C ASN A 53 -7.35 9.55 -7.97
N LEU A 54 -7.53 8.79 -6.89
CA LEU A 54 -6.98 7.45 -6.73
C LEU A 54 -8.13 6.43 -6.65
N SER A 55 -8.35 5.69 -7.73
CA SER A 55 -9.36 4.63 -7.74
C SER A 55 -8.86 3.39 -6.99
N GLU A 56 -9.81 2.53 -6.58
CA GLU A 56 -9.48 1.24 -5.95
C GLU A 56 -8.65 0.34 -6.89
N ALA A 57 -8.91 0.40 -8.20
CA ALA A 57 -8.16 -0.36 -9.20
C ALA A 57 -6.72 0.11 -9.31
N ASN A 58 -6.50 1.43 -9.34
CA ASN A 58 -5.14 2.00 -9.37
C ASN A 58 -4.38 1.68 -8.08
N LEU A 59 -5.06 1.76 -6.93
CA LEU A 59 -4.46 1.36 -5.66
C LEU A 59 -4.10 -0.14 -5.65
N ALA A 60 -4.96 -1.00 -6.17
CA ALA A 60 -4.69 -2.43 -6.26
C ALA A 60 -3.46 -2.74 -7.13
N GLU A 61 -3.29 -2.00 -8.24
CA GLU A 61 -2.09 -2.09 -9.09
C GLU A 61 -0.82 -1.65 -8.33
N ILE A 62 -0.90 -0.56 -7.55
CA ILE A 62 0.22 -0.12 -6.70
C ILE A 62 0.58 -1.18 -5.66
N ILE A 63 -0.42 -1.76 -4.98
CA ILE A 63 -0.22 -2.84 -4.00
C ILE A 63 0.46 -4.04 -4.66
N HIS A 64 0.00 -4.45 -5.84
CA HIS A 64 0.59 -5.55 -6.59
C HIS A 64 2.08 -5.29 -6.90
N ASN A 65 2.42 -4.09 -7.38
CA ASN A 65 3.81 -3.70 -7.63
C ASN A 65 4.67 -3.71 -6.35
N TYR A 66 4.09 -3.36 -5.19
CA TYR A 66 4.79 -3.42 -3.91
C TYR A 66 5.05 -4.85 -3.47
N ASP A 67 4.08 -5.75 -3.65
CA ASP A 67 4.25 -7.17 -3.36
C ASP A 67 5.34 -7.78 -4.24
N GLU A 68 5.32 -7.54 -5.56
CA GLU A 68 6.38 -8.02 -6.46
C GLU A 68 7.76 -7.49 -6.06
N PHE A 69 7.86 -6.20 -5.73
CA PHE A 69 9.11 -5.61 -5.26
C PHE A 69 9.63 -6.27 -3.97
N LEU A 70 8.76 -6.46 -2.98
CA LEU A 70 9.11 -7.10 -1.72
C LEU A 70 9.51 -8.56 -1.92
N LEU A 71 8.84 -9.27 -2.83
CA LEU A 71 9.21 -10.63 -3.23
C LEU A 71 10.56 -10.67 -3.95
N ASN A 72 10.90 -9.67 -4.75
CA ASN A 72 12.22 -9.60 -5.39
C ASN A 72 13.35 -9.24 -4.41
N LEU A 73 13.05 -8.49 -3.34
CA LEU A 73 13.98 -8.23 -2.24
C LEU A 73 14.28 -9.48 -1.37
N LEU A 74 13.56 -10.58 -1.58
CA LEU A 74 13.77 -11.84 -0.87
C LEU A 74 14.99 -12.63 -1.35
N ASP A 75 16.02 -11.99 -1.91
CA ASP A 75 17.30 -12.69 -2.12
C ASP A 75 17.90 -13.14 -0.78
N ASP A 76 18.71 -14.21 -0.82
CA ASP A 76 19.20 -14.85 0.40
C ASP A 76 20.14 -13.96 1.22
N TYR A 77 20.82 -12.99 0.60
CA TYR A 77 21.72 -12.07 1.30
C TYR A 77 20.94 -10.99 2.05
N PHE A 78 19.97 -10.36 1.38
CA PHE A 78 19.11 -9.34 1.96
C PHE A 78 18.26 -9.92 3.09
N LYS A 79 17.68 -11.11 2.87
CA LYS A 79 16.95 -11.86 3.89
C LYS A 79 17.78 -12.14 5.13
N GLN A 80 19.06 -12.47 5.01
CA GLN A 80 19.89 -12.78 6.18
C GLN A 80 20.19 -11.54 7.02
N LYS A 81 20.47 -10.40 6.36
CA LYS A 81 20.90 -9.18 7.04
C LYS A 81 19.72 -8.35 7.59
N TYR A 82 18.60 -8.31 6.87
CA TYR A 82 17.46 -7.45 7.19
C TYR A 82 16.17 -8.22 7.50
N LYS A 83 16.29 -9.52 7.83
CA LYS A 83 15.16 -10.44 8.07
C LYS A 83 14.06 -9.86 8.95
N ALA A 84 14.46 -9.29 10.09
CA ALA A 84 13.54 -8.86 11.12
C ALA A 84 12.69 -7.69 10.64
N VAL A 85 13.32 -6.66 10.07
CA VAL A 85 12.63 -5.47 9.55
C VAL A 85 11.78 -5.83 8.32
N LEU A 86 12.29 -6.67 7.43
CA LEU A 86 11.53 -7.11 6.25
C LEU A 86 10.26 -7.87 6.64
N LYS A 87 10.37 -8.83 7.57
CA LYS A 87 9.22 -9.58 8.08
C LYS A 87 8.19 -8.66 8.74
N GLU A 88 8.65 -7.70 9.53
CA GLU A 88 7.77 -6.72 10.18
C GLU A 88 7.01 -5.88 9.13
N VAL A 89 7.74 -5.35 8.14
CA VAL A 89 7.19 -4.52 7.05
C VAL A 89 6.16 -5.31 6.23
N MET A 90 6.48 -6.54 5.82
CA MET A 90 5.55 -7.41 5.08
C MET A 90 4.29 -7.72 5.89
N ASN A 91 4.42 -8.04 7.18
CA ASN A 91 3.28 -8.29 8.06
C ASN A 91 2.38 -7.06 8.21
N ASN A 92 2.98 -5.87 8.34
CA ASN A 92 2.22 -4.63 8.45
C ASN A 92 1.49 -4.30 7.14
N ILE A 93 2.14 -4.47 5.99
CA ILE A 93 1.54 -4.29 4.66
C ILE A 93 0.37 -5.26 4.49
N PHE A 94 0.55 -6.55 4.81
CA PHE A 94 -0.51 -7.55 4.75
C PHE A 94 -1.73 -7.12 5.59
N ARG A 95 -1.51 -6.68 6.83
CA ARG A 95 -2.58 -6.22 7.71
C ARG A 95 -3.31 -4.99 7.16
N ILE A 96 -2.57 -4.00 6.62
CA ILE A 96 -3.17 -2.79 6.01
C ILE A 96 -4.09 -3.18 4.84
N VAL A 97 -3.62 -4.07 3.96
CA VAL A 97 -4.38 -4.55 2.80
C VAL A 97 -5.60 -5.37 3.25
N GLU A 98 -5.45 -6.23 4.26
CA GLU A 98 -6.56 -7.00 4.82
C GLU A 98 -7.64 -6.09 5.42
N GLU A 99 -7.27 -5.12 6.25
CA GLU A 99 -8.20 -4.14 6.84
C GLU A 99 -8.93 -3.32 5.76
N TYR A 100 -8.22 -2.95 4.68
CA TYR A 100 -8.82 -2.26 3.55
C TYR A 100 -9.84 -3.13 2.82
N ASN A 101 -9.47 -4.38 2.48
CA ASN A 101 -10.36 -5.32 1.79
C ASN A 101 -11.61 -5.63 2.63
N GLN A 102 -11.48 -5.80 3.94
CA GLN A 102 -12.62 -5.99 4.83
C GLN A 102 -13.58 -4.80 4.83
N LYS A 103 -13.05 -3.56 4.78
CA LYS A 103 -13.87 -2.34 4.69
C LYS A 103 -14.61 -2.25 3.35
N LEU A 104 -13.98 -2.66 2.25
CA LEU A 104 -14.63 -2.73 0.94
C LEU A 104 -15.79 -3.72 0.93
N ILE A 105 -15.55 -4.95 1.41
CA ILE A 105 -16.58 -5.99 1.51
C ILE A 105 -17.75 -5.53 2.38
N THR A 106 -17.48 -4.95 3.55
CA THR A 106 -18.52 -4.45 4.46
C THR A 106 -19.35 -3.33 3.83
N THR A 107 -18.70 -2.42 3.09
CA THR A 107 -19.36 -1.33 2.38
C THR A 107 -20.26 -1.87 1.26
N ALA A 108 -19.77 -2.84 0.47
CA ALA A 108 -20.54 -3.47 -0.59
C ALA A 108 -21.78 -4.19 -0.06
N ILE A 109 -21.64 -5.00 0.99
CA ILE A 109 -22.76 -5.72 1.62
C ILE A 109 -23.80 -4.74 2.19
N SER A 110 -23.36 -3.62 2.75
CA SER A 110 -24.26 -2.61 3.31
C SER A 110 -25.03 -1.84 2.21
N ALA A 111 -24.41 -1.65 1.04
CA ALA A 111 -25.05 -1.01 -0.12
C ALA A 111 -26.09 -1.92 -0.80
N GLU A 112 -25.93 -3.24 -0.75
CA GLU A 112 -26.89 -4.22 -1.30
C GLU A 112 -28.14 -4.43 -0.42
N LYS A 113 -28.08 -4.04 0.86
CA LYS A 113 -29.19 -4.19 1.83
C LYS A 113 -30.15 -2.99 1.87
N VAL A 114 -29.94 -1.97 1.03
CA VAL A 114 -30.74 -0.74 0.92
C VAL A 114 -31.48 -0.74 -0.40
#